data_AF-A0A9D6DL67-F1
#
_entry.id   AF-A0A9D6DL67-F1
#
_cell.length_a   1.000
_cell.length_b   1.000
_cell.length_c   1.000
_cell.angle_alpha   90.00
_cell.angle_beta   90.00
_cell.angle_gamma   90.00
#
_symmetry.space_group_name_H-M   'P 1'
#
loop_
_entity.id
_entity.type
_entity.pdbx_description
1 polymer ?
#
loop_
_entity_poly.entity_id
_entity_poly.type
_entity_poly.pdbx_seq_one_letter_code
_entity_poly.pdbx_strand_id
1 'polypeptide(L)'
;KFADAKKMKAWLPVRMYVGGAEHTVLHLLYSRFFTKFLADQGYLDFTEPFMALRHQGLILGPDGQKMSKSRGNVVDPDDLVARHGADAVRLHLCFMAEYDKGGPWSPTGILGVVRFLERVWKLPNLIKEEEPQRVTRAVQKVVKKVSEDIQAFKFNTAVSALMVALNEIEAQGMVTKNSFEQYLKLLAPFAPHIAEELWEGAGHLPAGEAGKDSIHLAEWPGYDEALVVDDTFTLVVQVNGKVRDSFEVPASITEKEAVKLTLVRESVKKHISTAKPKRVVYVPGRLINIVI
;
A
#
# COMPACT_ATOMS: atom_id res chain seq x y z
N LYS A 1 6.54 37.32 24.92
CA LYS A 1 5.99 35.95 24.85
C LYS A 1 6.17 35.46 23.41
N PHE A 2 6.98 34.43 23.17
CA PHE A 2 7.36 33.98 21.81
C PHE A 2 6.19 33.34 21.04
N ALA A 3 5.48 32.39 21.66
CA ALA A 3 4.26 31.76 21.13
C ALA A 3 3.38 31.21 22.27
N ASP A 4 2.22 30.63 21.94
CA ASP A 4 1.34 30.02 22.94
C ASP A 4 1.89 28.67 23.43
N ALA A 5 2.23 28.58 24.72
CA ALA A 5 2.87 27.40 25.30
C ALA A 5 1.99 26.14 25.24
N LYS A 6 0.67 26.27 25.41
CA LYS A 6 -0.26 25.14 25.38
C LYS A 6 -0.33 24.56 23.96
N LYS A 7 -0.38 25.42 22.94
CA LYS A 7 -0.35 25.00 21.53
C LYS A 7 0.99 24.40 21.13
N MET A 8 2.12 24.99 21.55
CA MET A 8 3.44 24.42 21.26
C MET A 8 3.58 23.00 21.81
N LYS A 9 3.21 22.79 23.09
CA LYS A 9 3.28 21.47 23.72
C LYS A 9 2.36 20.43 23.06
N ALA A 10 1.24 20.86 22.48
CA ALA A 10 0.29 19.96 21.83
C ALA A 10 0.75 19.51 20.42
N TRP A 11 1.51 20.33 19.70
CA TRP A 11 1.82 20.11 18.28
C TRP A 11 3.29 19.89 17.97
N LEU A 12 4.21 20.30 18.86
CA LEU A 12 5.65 20.23 18.63
C LEU A 12 6.33 19.21 19.58
N PRO A 13 7.45 18.61 19.14
CA PRO A 13 8.06 18.72 17.81
C PRO A 13 7.21 18.03 16.73
N VAL A 14 7.45 18.37 15.47
CA VAL A 14 6.72 17.77 14.34
C VAL A 14 7.11 16.29 14.24
N ARG A 15 6.12 15.40 14.34
CA ARG A 15 6.37 13.94 14.36
C ARG A 15 6.92 13.40 13.04
N MET A 16 6.41 13.87 11.91
CA MET A 16 6.81 13.44 10.58
C MET A 16 6.87 14.66 9.66
N TYR A 17 8.05 14.98 9.17
CA TYR A 17 8.26 16.01 8.18
C TYR A 17 8.54 15.37 6.82
N VAL A 18 7.86 15.86 5.80
CA VAL A 18 7.93 15.35 4.43
C VAL A 18 8.36 16.50 3.52
N GLY A 19 9.43 16.31 2.76
CA GLY A 19 9.94 17.34 1.87
C GLY A 19 11.09 16.83 1.01
N GLY A 20 11.35 17.47 -0.13
CA GLY A 20 12.31 16.95 -1.09
C GLY A 20 13.76 17.08 -0.61
N ALA A 21 14.63 16.22 -1.14
CA ALA A 21 16.04 16.18 -0.75
C ALA A 21 16.80 17.47 -1.11
N GLU A 22 16.27 18.28 -2.03
CA GLU A 22 16.79 19.60 -2.39
C GLU A 22 16.85 20.59 -1.21
N HIS A 23 16.10 20.34 -0.14
CA HIS A 23 16.04 21.21 1.04
C HIS A 23 17.03 20.83 2.16
N THR A 24 17.87 19.82 1.95
CA THR A 24 18.77 19.26 2.97
C THR A 24 19.76 20.28 3.54
N VAL A 25 20.43 21.03 2.68
CA VAL A 25 21.52 21.96 3.08
C VAL A 25 21.06 23.38 3.39
N LEU A 26 19.76 23.67 3.21
CA LEU A 26 19.19 24.99 3.45
C LEU A 26 18.11 24.90 4.52
N HIS A 27 16.86 24.73 4.12
CA HIS A 27 15.71 24.79 5.00
C HIS A 27 15.86 23.86 6.21
N LEU A 28 16.26 22.60 6.01
CA LEU A 28 16.41 21.66 7.13
C LEU A 28 17.51 22.08 8.10
N LEU A 29 18.63 22.65 7.61
CA LEU A 29 19.69 23.17 8.46
C LEU A 29 19.24 24.41 9.23
N TYR A 30 18.58 25.36 8.56
CA TYR A 30 18.06 26.57 9.19
C TYR A 30 16.99 26.26 10.24
N SER A 31 16.07 25.34 9.95
CA SER A 31 15.08 24.87 10.92
C SER A 31 15.75 24.33 12.18
N ARG A 32 16.77 23.48 12.04
CA ARG A 32 17.52 22.95 13.19
C ARG A 32 18.25 24.04 13.96
N PHE A 33 18.92 24.96 13.27
CA PHE A 33 19.60 26.09 13.89
C PHE A 33 18.64 26.93 14.74
N PHE A 34 17.51 27.35 14.17
CA PHE A 34 16.52 28.15 14.90
C PHE A 34 15.88 27.38 16.06
N THR A 35 15.60 26.09 15.91
CA THR A 35 15.10 25.28 17.03
C THR A 35 16.09 25.23 18.19
N LYS A 36 17.38 25.02 17.91
CA LYS A 36 18.42 25.02 18.94
C LYS A 36 18.57 26.38 19.60
N PHE A 37 18.64 27.44 18.81
CA PHE A 37 18.67 28.81 19.33
C PHE A 37 17.48 29.10 20.26
N LEU A 38 16.26 28.73 19.85
CA LEU A 38 15.06 28.95 20.66
C LEU A 38 15.04 28.10 21.94
N ALA A 39 15.60 26.88 21.90
CA ALA A 39 15.80 26.06 23.09
C ALA A 39 16.81 26.70 24.06
N ASP A 40 17.93 27.22 23.55
CA ASP A 40 18.94 27.92 24.36
C ASP A 40 18.37 29.19 25.02
N GLN A 41 17.43 29.87 24.34
CA GLN A 41 16.69 31.01 24.90
C GLN A 41 15.55 30.61 25.86
N GLY A 42 15.34 29.31 26.12
CA GLY A 42 14.32 28.80 27.02
C GLY A 42 12.89 28.83 26.46
N TYR A 43 12.71 29.03 25.15
CA TYR A 43 11.40 29.05 24.50
C TYR A 43 10.87 27.65 24.13
N LEU A 44 11.77 26.68 23.96
CA LEU A 44 11.45 25.29 23.60
C LEU A 44 12.16 24.33 24.56
N ASP A 45 11.53 23.18 24.82
CA ASP A 45 12.07 22.09 25.63
C ASP A 45 12.65 20.93 24.79
N PHE A 46 12.81 21.16 23.48
CA PHE A 46 13.39 20.21 22.52
C PHE A 46 14.37 20.93 21.57
N THR A 47 15.32 20.18 21.02
CA THR A 47 16.43 20.74 20.22
C THR A 47 16.43 20.32 18.75
N GLU A 48 15.45 19.52 18.33
CA GLU A 48 15.25 19.11 16.93
C GLU A 48 13.79 19.35 16.53
N PRO A 49 13.52 20.02 15.38
CA PRO A 49 12.16 20.40 14.97
C PRO A 49 11.32 19.23 14.47
N PHE A 50 11.96 18.18 13.97
CA PHE A 50 11.32 17.06 13.28
C PHE A 50 11.79 15.74 13.91
N MET A 51 10.87 14.88 14.37
CA MET A 51 11.21 13.56 14.94
C MET A 51 11.56 12.54 13.85
N ALA A 52 10.94 12.67 12.68
CA ALA A 52 11.23 11.86 11.51
C ALA A 52 11.18 12.73 10.25
N LEU A 53 12.03 12.40 9.28
CA LEU A 53 12.10 13.03 7.97
C LEU A 53 11.89 11.95 6.90
N ARG A 54 11.10 12.26 5.88
CA ARG A 54 10.98 11.46 4.65
C ARG A 54 11.15 12.36 3.44
N HIS A 55 12.02 11.93 2.53
CA HIS A 55 12.15 12.56 1.22
C HIS A 55 11.27 11.85 0.22
N GLN A 56 10.41 12.60 -0.46
CA GLN A 56 9.76 12.11 -1.67
C GLN A 56 10.76 12.06 -2.82
N GLY A 57 10.56 11.12 -3.73
CA GLY A 57 11.26 11.07 -5.00
C GLY A 57 10.80 12.17 -5.95
N LEU A 58 11.65 12.48 -6.93
CA LEU A 58 11.35 13.51 -7.92
C LEU A 58 10.46 12.93 -9.02
N ILE A 59 9.33 13.60 -9.30
CA ILE A 59 8.52 13.31 -10.47
C ILE A 59 9.14 14.02 -11.67
N LEU A 60 9.44 13.25 -12.70
CA LEU A 60 10.03 13.72 -13.94
C LEU A 60 8.92 13.94 -14.99
N GLY A 61 9.17 14.81 -15.96
CA GLY A 61 8.32 14.95 -17.13
C GLY A 61 8.26 13.65 -17.95
N PRO A 62 7.35 13.57 -18.94
CA PRO A 62 7.27 12.42 -19.85
C PRO A 62 8.57 12.15 -20.62
N ASP A 63 9.43 13.16 -20.74
CA ASP A 63 10.76 13.10 -21.35
C ASP A 63 11.85 12.55 -20.40
N GLY A 64 11.48 12.14 -19.18
CA GLY A 64 12.41 11.63 -18.17
C GLY A 64 13.30 12.70 -17.56
N GLN A 65 12.96 13.97 -17.71
CA GLN A 65 13.74 15.09 -17.21
C GLN A 65 12.99 15.84 -16.11
N LYS A 66 13.70 16.62 -15.28
CA LYS A 66 13.02 17.49 -14.31
C LYS A 66 12.07 18.43 -15.04
N MET A 67 10.82 18.50 -14.57
CA MET A 67 9.82 19.38 -15.15
C MET A 67 10.25 20.85 -15.03
N SER A 68 10.18 21.61 -16.13
CA SER A 68 10.40 23.06 -16.13
C SER A 68 9.63 23.76 -17.24
N LYS A 69 9.19 25.01 -16.99
CA LYS A 69 8.48 25.82 -17.99
C LYS A 69 9.30 25.99 -19.28
N SER A 70 10.60 26.18 -19.16
CA SER A 70 11.53 26.33 -20.31
C SER A 70 11.62 25.09 -21.19
N ARG A 71 11.32 23.90 -20.65
CA ARG A 71 11.34 22.63 -21.39
C ARG A 71 9.98 22.27 -21.98
N GLY A 72 8.90 22.96 -21.59
CA GLY A 72 7.55 22.63 -22.01
C GLY A 72 7.07 21.24 -21.57
N ASN A 73 7.76 20.59 -20.63
CA ASN A 73 7.50 19.23 -20.17
C ASN A 73 6.74 19.18 -18.83
N VAL A 74 6.20 20.33 -18.38
CA VAL A 74 5.38 20.43 -17.17
C VAL A 74 4.05 19.75 -17.43
N VAL A 75 3.64 18.88 -16.52
CA VAL A 75 2.31 18.28 -16.54
C VAL A 75 1.43 19.07 -15.58
N ASP A 76 0.34 19.62 -16.11
CA ASP A 76 -0.67 20.29 -15.29
C ASP A 76 -1.59 19.25 -14.64
N PRO A 77 -1.64 19.17 -13.30
CA PRO A 77 -2.56 18.26 -12.61
C PRO A 77 -4.03 18.63 -12.84
N ASP A 78 -4.38 19.90 -13.07
CA ASP A 78 -5.78 20.33 -13.14
C ASP A 78 -6.49 19.74 -14.36
N ASP A 79 -5.80 19.64 -15.50
CA ASP A 79 -6.31 18.98 -16.71
C ASP A 79 -6.61 17.49 -16.48
N LEU A 80 -5.85 16.85 -15.59
CA LEU A 80 -6.04 15.43 -15.25
C LEU A 80 -7.15 15.26 -14.23
N VAL A 81 -7.24 16.16 -13.25
CA VAL A 81 -8.33 16.21 -12.27
C VAL A 81 -9.67 16.45 -12.97
N ALA A 82 -9.72 17.38 -13.92
CA ALA A 82 -10.94 17.66 -14.69
C ALA A 82 -11.40 16.45 -15.52
N ARG A 83 -10.47 15.64 -16.04
CA ARG A 83 -10.78 14.47 -16.89
C ARG A 83 -11.05 13.19 -16.11
N HIS A 84 -10.38 12.98 -14.97
CA HIS A 84 -10.35 11.70 -14.27
C HIS A 84 -10.75 11.78 -12.78
N GLY A 85 -10.92 12.99 -12.25
CA GLY A 85 -11.21 13.24 -10.84
C GLY A 85 -9.96 13.27 -9.96
N ALA A 86 -10.07 13.95 -8.81
CA ALA A 86 -8.97 14.12 -7.87
C ALA A 86 -8.45 12.78 -7.31
N ASP A 87 -9.35 11.83 -7.05
CA ASP A 87 -9.01 10.52 -6.51
C ASP A 87 -8.13 9.71 -7.46
N ALA A 88 -8.43 9.74 -8.77
CA ALA A 88 -7.62 9.03 -9.76
C ALA A 88 -6.20 9.59 -9.83
N VAL A 89 -6.04 10.92 -9.78
CA VAL A 89 -4.72 11.58 -9.80
C VAL A 89 -3.94 11.26 -8.52
N ARG A 90 -4.58 11.35 -7.34
CA ARG A 90 -3.96 11.04 -6.04
C ARG A 90 -3.50 9.58 -5.97
N LEU A 91 -4.37 8.64 -6.31
CA LEU A 91 -4.04 7.21 -6.33
C LEU A 91 -2.91 6.92 -7.32
N HIS A 92 -2.93 7.56 -8.50
CA HIS A 92 -1.86 7.37 -9.48
C HIS A 92 -0.49 7.81 -8.93
N LEU A 93 -0.43 8.97 -8.27
CA LEU A 93 0.80 9.43 -7.60
C LEU A 93 1.26 8.46 -6.50
N CYS A 94 0.33 7.91 -5.72
CA CYS A 94 0.64 6.92 -4.69
C CYS A 94 1.09 5.57 -5.27
N PHE A 95 0.67 5.23 -6.49
CA PHE A 95 0.87 3.90 -7.07
C PHE A 95 2.03 3.80 -8.07
N MET A 96 2.36 4.89 -8.75
CA MET A 96 3.28 4.88 -9.89
C MET A 96 4.72 4.45 -9.55
N ALA A 97 5.17 4.66 -8.31
CA ALA A 97 6.52 4.33 -7.88
C ALA A 97 6.61 4.20 -6.34
N GLU A 98 7.75 3.69 -5.86
CA GLU A 98 8.14 3.84 -4.46
C GLU A 98 8.26 5.32 -4.09
N TYR A 99 7.82 5.66 -2.88
CA TYR A 99 7.67 7.05 -2.45
C TYR A 99 8.97 7.87 -2.53
N ASP A 100 10.12 7.27 -2.21
CA ASP A 100 11.43 7.92 -2.20
C ASP A 100 12.14 7.92 -3.56
N LYS A 101 11.64 7.13 -4.54
CA LYS A 101 12.26 6.99 -5.86
C LYS A 101 11.70 7.96 -6.89
N GLY A 102 10.38 8.17 -6.87
CA GLY A 102 9.71 8.95 -7.90
C GLY A 102 9.84 8.28 -9.27
N GLY A 103 9.85 9.06 -10.35
CA GLY A 103 9.97 8.52 -11.70
C GLY A 103 9.33 9.41 -12.78
N PRO A 104 9.45 9.01 -14.06
CA PRO A 104 8.80 9.72 -15.16
C PRO A 104 7.28 9.63 -15.04
N TRP A 105 6.64 10.77 -15.19
CA TRP A 105 5.19 10.84 -15.32
C TRP A 105 4.75 10.09 -16.58
N SER A 106 3.79 9.17 -16.44
CA SER A 106 3.21 8.43 -17.55
C SER A 106 1.76 8.87 -17.78
N PRO A 107 1.46 9.57 -18.89
CA PRO A 107 0.10 10.02 -19.20
C PRO A 107 -0.91 8.87 -19.33
N THR A 108 -0.46 7.65 -19.67
CA THR A 108 -1.33 6.48 -19.82
C THR A 108 -1.46 5.65 -18.55
N GLY A 109 -0.56 5.83 -17.58
CA GLY A 109 -0.55 5.07 -16.32
C GLY A 109 -1.80 5.30 -15.47
N ILE A 110 -2.40 6.48 -15.55
CA ILE A 110 -3.60 6.84 -14.78
C ILE A 110 -4.84 6.01 -15.15
N LEU A 111 -4.93 5.50 -16.39
CA LEU A 111 -6.09 4.73 -16.84
C LEU A 111 -6.29 3.42 -16.07
N GLY A 112 -5.21 2.82 -15.57
CA GLY A 112 -5.30 1.64 -14.70
C GLY A 112 -5.98 1.96 -13.37
N VAL A 113 -5.69 3.13 -12.81
CA VAL A 113 -6.31 3.62 -11.57
C VAL A 113 -7.77 4.01 -11.79
N VAL A 114 -8.09 4.65 -12.92
CA VAL A 114 -9.48 4.97 -13.27
C VAL A 114 -10.33 3.69 -13.33
N ARG A 115 -9.86 2.66 -14.06
CA ARG A 115 -10.56 1.36 -14.12
C ARG A 115 -10.69 0.68 -12.75
N PHE A 116 -9.70 0.83 -11.89
CA PHE A 116 -9.77 0.34 -10.52
C PHE A 116 -10.88 1.05 -9.72
N LEU A 117 -10.97 2.38 -9.81
CA LEU A 117 -12.03 3.15 -9.15
C LEU A 117 -13.42 2.85 -9.71
N GLU A 118 -13.56 2.68 -11.03
CA GLU A 118 -14.82 2.25 -11.67
C GLU A 118 -15.31 0.88 -11.17
N ARG A 119 -14.38 0.00 -10.81
CA ARG A 119 -14.68 -1.31 -10.22
C ARG A 119 -15.07 -1.18 -8.75
N VAL A 120 -14.34 -0.37 -7.97
CA VAL A 120 -14.71 -0.03 -6.59
C VAL A 120 -16.13 0.56 -6.53
N TRP A 121 -16.48 1.45 -7.45
CA TRP A 121 -17.81 2.05 -7.56
C TRP A 121 -18.95 1.02 -7.68
N LYS A 122 -18.66 -0.17 -8.22
CA LYS A 122 -19.64 -1.25 -8.42
C LYS A 122 -19.72 -2.22 -7.23
N LEU A 123 -18.82 -2.13 -6.26
CA LEU A 123 -18.79 -3.01 -5.08
C LEU A 123 -20.13 -3.06 -4.31
N PRO A 124 -20.92 -1.98 -4.16
CA PRO A 124 -22.20 -2.06 -3.45
C PRO A 124 -23.15 -3.12 -4.02
N ASN A 125 -23.06 -3.44 -5.32
CA ASN A 125 -23.89 -4.47 -5.96
C ASN A 125 -23.56 -5.89 -5.49
N LEU A 126 -22.39 -6.09 -4.89
CA LEU A 126 -21.92 -7.37 -4.37
C LEU A 126 -22.23 -7.55 -2.88
N ILE A 127 -22.86 -6.56 -2.22
CA ILE A 127 -23.17 -6.66 -0.80
C ILE A 127 -24.21 -7.77 -0.56
N LYS A 128 -23.90 -8.68 0.37
CA LYS A 128 -24.73 -9.80 0.83
C LYS A 128 -24.69 -9.90 2.37
N GLU A 129 -25.57 -10.71 2.95
CA GLU A 129 -25.61 -10.95 4.41
C GLU A 129 -24.40 -11.76 4.90
N GLU A 130 -23.89 -12.65 4.06
CA GLU A 130 -22.74 -13.51 4.34
C GLU A 130 -21.70 -13.40 3.21
N GLU A 131 -20.45 -13.72 3.53
CA GLU A 131 -19.36 -13.81 2.56
C GLU A 131 -18.52 -15.08 2.79
N PRO A 132 -17.84 -15.60 1.76
CA PRO A 132 -16.93 -16.72 1.92
C PRO A 132 -15.75 -16.33 2.79
N GLN A 133 -15.24 -17.30 3.55
CA GLN A 133 -14.05 -17.12 4.39
C GLN A 133 -12.85 -16.53 3.63
N ARG A 134 -12.76 -16.80 2.32
CA ARG A 134 -11.72 -16.26 1.45
C ARG A 134 -11.79 -14.73 1.31
N VAL A 135 -13.00 -14.16 1.23
CA VAL A 135 -13.23 -12.70 1.22
C VAL A 135 -12.88 -12.12 2.58
N THR A 136 -13.37 -12.73 3.66
CA THR A 136 -13.05 -12.29 5.02
C THR A 136 -11.54 -12.24 5.24
N ARG A 137 -10.82 -13.31 4.90
CA ARG A 137 -9.35 -13.35 4.99
C ARG A 137 -8.67 -12.31 4.11
N ALA A 138 -9.15 -12.09 2.88
CA ALA A 138 -8.59 -11.08 1.99
C ALA A 138 -8.72 -9.67 2.59
N VAL A 139 -9.87 -9.36 3.20
CA VAL A 139 -10.14 -8.08 3.88
C VAL A 139 -9.23 -7.93 5.11
N GLN A 140 -9.13 -8.94 5.97
CA GLN A 140 -8.24 -8.92 7.14
C GLN A 140 -6.76 -8.71 6.75
N LYS A 141 -6.31 -9.39 5.70
CA LYS A 141 -4.94 -9.25 5.17
C LYS A 141 -4.67 -7.85 4.64
N VAL A 142 -5.61 -7.26 3.88
CA VAL A 142 -5.43 -5.91 3.36
C VAL A 142 -5.49 -4.86 4.47
N VAL A 143 -6.31 -5.05 5.51
CA VAL A 143 -6.30 -4.17 6.70
C VAL A 143 -4.90 -4.14 7.32
N LYS A 144 -4.31 -5.30 7.65
CA LYS A 144 -2.95 -5.37 8.20
C LYS A 144 -1.93 -4.70 7.27
N LYS A 145 -1.93 -5.11 5.99
CA LYS A 145 -0.93 -4.66 5.02
C LYS A 145 -0.99 -3.16 4.78
N VAL A 146 -2.18 -2.58 4.57
CA VAL A 146 -2.32 -1.14 4.34
C VAL A 146 -1.95 -0.34 5.59
N SER A 147 -2.31 -0.83 6.78
CA SER A 147 -1.94 -0.20 8.05
C SER A 147 -0.42 -0.09 8.23
N GLU A 148 0.31 -1.17 7.94
CA GLU A 148 1.77 -1.20 8.00
C GLU A 148 2.42 -0.35 6.90
N ASP A 149 1.93 -0.48 5.66
CA ASP A 149 2.51 0.19 4.50
C ASP A 149 2.33 1.72 4.54
N ILE A 150 1.20 2.23 5.04
CA ILE A 150 0.99 3.69 5.21
C ILE A 150 2.01 4.26 6.19
N GLN A 151 2.23 3.60 7.33
CA GLN A 151 3.22 4.04 8.32
C GLN A 151 4.65 4.00 7.75
N ALA A 152 4.92 3.03 6.87
CA ALA A 152 6.21 2.86 6.20
C ALA A 152 6.38 3.70 4.92
N PHE A 153 5.38 4.52 4.53
CA PHE A 153 5.38 5.28 3.27
C PHE A 153 5.45 4.39 2.01
N LYS A 154 4.98 3.14 2.08
CA LYS A 154 4.91 2.21 0.95
C LYS A 154 3.55 2.27 0.26
N PHE A 155 3.17 3.47 -0.21
CA PHE A 155 1.84 3.72 -0.76
C PHE A 155 1.53 2.87 -1.99
N ASN A 156 2.53 2.59 -2.82
CA ASN A 156 2.36 1.76 -4.01
C ASN A 156 1.96 0.33 -3.66
N THR A 157 2.58 -0.27 -2.64
CA THR A 157 2.23 -1.61 -2.20
C THR A 157 0.93 -1.66 -1.40
N ALA A 158 0.55 -0.58 -0.72
CA ALA A 158 -0.76 -0.43 -0.10
C ALA A 158 -1.88 -0.42 -1.15
N VAL A 159 -1.75 0.40 -2.19
CA VAL A 159 -2.72 0.44 -3.31
C VAL A 159 -2.76 -0.90 -4.06
N SER A 160 -1.62 -1.53 -4.28
CA SER A 160 -1.57 -2.88 -4.86
C SER A 160 -2.32 -3.91 -4.01
N ALA A 161 -2.23 -3.83 -2.68
CA ALA A 161 -2.96 -4.72 -1.77
C ALA A 161 -4.47 -4.50 -1.85
N LEU A 162 -4.93 -3.25 -1.94
CA LEU A 162 -6.33 -2.91 -2.19
C LEU A 162 -6.84 -3.51 -3.50
N MET A 163 -6.06 -3.39 -4.59
CA MET A 163 -6.41 -4.02 -5.87
C MET A 163 -6.52 -5.54 -5.78
N VAL A 164 -5.63 -6.20 -5.02
CA VAL A 164 -5.68 -7.65 -4.81
C VAL A 164 -6.93 -8.05 -4.01
N ALA A 165 -7.25 -7.33 -2.93
CA ALA A 165 -8.45 -7.58 -2.15
C ALA A 165 -9.73 -7.39 -2.98
N LEU A 166 -9.78 -6.33 -3.81
CA LEU A 166 -10.88 -6.11 -4.75
C LEU A 166 -11.03 -7.27 -5.74
N ASN A 167 -9.94 -7.76 -6.32
CA ASN A 167 -9.99 -8.91 -7.24
C ASN A 167 -10.59 -10.14 -6.57
N GLU A 168 -10.27 -10.39 -5.29
CA GLU A 168 -10.83 -11.52 -4.55
C GLU A 168 -12.32 -11.34 -4.26
N ILE A 169 -12.75 -10.15 -3.83
CA ILE A 169 -14.17 -9.83 -3.63
C ILE A 169 -14.96 -10.05 -4.92
N GLU A 170 -14.47 -9.55 -6.06
CA GLU A 170 -15.12 -9.73 -7.36
C GLU A 170 -15.12 -11.19 -7.82
N ALA A 171 -14.04 -11.94 -7.56
CA ALA A 171 -13.96 -13.35 -7.93
C ALA A 171 -14.99 -14.21 -7.19
N GLN A 172 -15.26 -13.90 -5.93
CA GLN A 172 -16.31 -14.57 -5.14
C GLN A 172 -17.71 -14.00 -5.40
N GLY A 173 -17.80 -12.78 -5.93
CA GLY A 173 -19.05 -12.12 -6.30
C GLY A 173 -19.93 -11.71 -5.11
N MET A 174 -19.36 -11.68 -3.90
CA MET A 174 -20.08 -11.35 -2.67
C MET A 174 -19.16 -10.78 -1.60
N VAL A 175 -19.66 -9.82 -0.82
CA VAL A 175 -18.99 -9.21 0.34
C VAL A 175 -20.03 -8.79 1.36
N THR A 176 -19.73 -8.88 2.64
CA THR A 176 -20.60 -8.36 3.69
C THR A 176 -20.50 -6.83 3.77
N LYS A 177 -21.54 -6.18 4.29
CA LYS A 177 -21.52 -4.74 4.55
C LYS A 177 -20.32 -4.33 5.42
N ASN A 178 -20.03 -5.09 6.47
CA ASN A 178 -18.88 -4.84 7.34
C ASN A 178 -17.53 -4.91 6.60
N SER A 179 -17.30 -5.95 5.79
CA SER A 179 -16.06 -6.09 5.02
C SER A 179 -15.92 -5.02 3.94
N PHE A 180 -17.03 -4.63 3.31
CA PHE A 180 -17.08 -3.50 2.38
C PHE A 180 -16.69 -2.18 3.06
N GLU A 181 -17.28 -1.88 4.22
CA GLU A 181 -16.95 -0.69 5.01
C GLU A 181 -15.48 -0.67 5.45
N GLN A 182 -14.93 -1.81 5.89
CA GLN A 182 -13.51 -1.93 6.21
C GLN A 182 -12.64 -1.61 4.99
N TYR A 183 -12.98 -2.16 3.82
CA TYR A 183 -12.27 -1.86 2.57
C TYR A 183 -12.31 -0.36 2.23
N LEU A 184 -13.47 0.30 2.35
CA LEU A 184 -13.60 1.74 2.09
C LEU A 184 -12.72 2.58 3.03
N LYS A 185 -12.68 2.24 4.33
CA LYS A 185 -11.84 2.96 5.31
C LYS A 185 -10.36 2.92 4.94
N LEU A 186 -9.88 1.80 4.38
CA LEU A 186 -8.51 1.67 3.90
C LEU A 186 -8.25 2.44 2.60
N LEU A 187 -9.28 2.60 1.77
CA LEU A 187 -9.20 3.36 0.52
C LEU A 187 -9.22 4.88 0.75
N ALA A 188 -9.95 5.34 1.76
CA ALA A 188 -10.21 6.77 2.02
C ALA A 188 -8.95 7.66 2.11
N PRO A 189 -7.80 7.23 2.68
CA PRO A 189 -6.57 8.04 2.64
C PRO A 189 -6.08 8.35 1.22
N PHE A 190 -6.35 7.45 0.26
CA PHE A 190 -5.88 7.55 -1.12
C PHE A 190 -6.93 8.21 -2.02
N ALA A 191 -8.18 7.75 -1.93
CA ALA A 191 -9.32 8.22 -2.72
C ALA A 191 -10.47 8.65 -1.81
N PRO A 192 -10.36 9.81 -1.14
CA PRO A 192 -11.32 10.24 -0.12
C PRO A 192 -12.73 10.48 -0.66
N HIS A 193 -12.88 11.01 -1.87
CA HIS A 193 -14.18 11.48 -2.36
C HIS A 193 -15.09 10.29 -2.71
N ILE A 194 -14.59 9.33 -3.49
CA ILE A 194 -15.32 8.10 -3.83
C ILE A 194 -15.59 7.26 -2.58
N ALA A 195 -14.67 7.25 -1.61
CA ALA A 195 -14.84 6.52 -0.37
C ALA A 195 -15.98 7.11 0.47
N GLU A 196 -16.06 8.44 0.60
CA GLU A 196 -17.16 9.13 1.29
C GLU A 196 -18.50 8.91 0.58
N GLU A 197 -18.55 9.03 -0.74
CA GLU A 197 -19.77 8.84 -1.53
C GLU A 197 -20.33 7.40 -1.40
N LEU A 198 -19.44 6.39 -1.44
CA LEU A 198 -19.81 5.00 -1.26
C LEU A 198 -20.17 4.68 0.20
N TRP A 199 -19.59 5.40 1.16
CA TRP A 199 -19.92 5.31 2.57
C TRP A 199 -21.35 5.81 2.82
N GLU A 200 -21.69 6.99 2.31
CA GLU A 200 -23.06 7.52 2.34
C GLU A 200 -24.05 6.57 1.65
N GLY A 201 -23.70 6.07 0.46
CA GLY A 201 -24.51 5.08 -0.27
C GLY A 201 -24.74 3.76 0.48
N ALA A 202 -23.93 3.44 1.48
CA ALA A 202 -24.11 2.28 2.37
C ALA A 202 -25.07 2.58 3.55
N GLY A 203 -25.67 3.77 3.61
CA GLY A 203 -26.63 4.17 4.61
C GLY A 203 -26.04 4.96 5.79
N HIS A 204 -24.84 5.51 5.62
CA HIS A 204 -24.26 6.48 6.57
C HIS A 204 -24.73 7.91 6.24
N LEU A 205 -24.74 8.81 7.22
CA LEU A 205 -25.21 10.18 7.01
C LEU A 205 -24.17 11.06 6.30
N PRO A 206 -24.61 11.98 5.41
CA PRO A 206 -23.72 12.89 4.69
C PRO A 206 -22.92 13.81 5.62
N ALA A 207 -21.72 14.18 5.16
CA ALA A 207 -20.87 15.18 5.79
C ALA A 207 -21.55 16.57 5.79
N GLY A 208 -22.29 16.88 6.86
CA GLY A 208 -22.86 18.23 7.06
C GLY A 208 -24.15 18.27 7.86
N GLU A 209 -24.94 17.19 7.88
CA GLU A 209 -26.23 17.20 8.61
C GLU A 209 -26.09 16.86 10.09
N ALA A 210 -24.99 16.21 10.48
CA ALA A 210 -24.56 16.09 11.88
C ALA A 210 -23.04 15.90 12.05
N GLY A 211 -22.26 15.97 10.97
CA GLY A 211 -20.78 15.90 11.00
C GLY A 211 -20.19 14.74 11.79
N LYS A 212 -20.92 13.64 11.99
CA LYS A 212 -20.55 12.55 12.91
C LYS A 212 -20.45 11.17 12.26
N ASP A 213 -20.80 11.05 10.98
CA ASP A 213 -20.84 9.75 10.29
C ASP A 213 -20.04 9.74 8.97
N SER A 214 -19.14 10.71 8.79
CA SER A 214 -18.20 10.71 7.66
C SER A 214 -17.17 9.59 7.82
N ILE A 215 -16.75 8.98 6.71
CA ILE A 215 -15.71 7.96 6.72
C ILE A 215 -14.39 8.49 7.29
N HIS A 216 -14.14 9.80 7.16
CA HIS A 216 -12.94 10.46 7.66
C HIS A 216 -12.92 10.65 9.18
N LEU A 217 -14.06 10.45 9.84
CA LEU A 217 -14.18 10.43 11.31
C LEU A 217 -14.33 9.01 11.87
N ALA A 218 -14.51 8.02 11.00
CA ALA A 218 -14.64 6.64 11.40
C ALA A 218 -13.33 6.08 11.96
N GLU A 219 -13.44 5.18 12.93
CA GLU A 219 -12.28 4.49 13.48
C GLU A 219 -11.61 3.61 12.41
N TRP A 220 -10.28 3.64 12.41
CA TRP A 220 -9.45 2.80 11.55
C TRP A 220 -9.73 1.32 11.85
N PRO A 221 -9.93 0.46 10.83
CA PRO A 221 -10.29 -0.93 11.06
C PRO A 221 -9.15 -1.72 11.71
N GLY A 222 -9.49 -2.56 12.69
CA GLY A 222 -8.59 -3.57 13.23
C GLY A 222 -8.62 -4.86 12.39
N TYR A 223 -7.67 -5.76 12.65
CA TYR A 223 -7.62 -7.07 12.00
C TYR A 223 -7.37 -8.20 13.00
N ASP A 224 -7.82 -9.42 12.67
CA ASP A 224 -7.56 -10.64 13.44
C ASP A 224 -6.31 -11.35 12.90
N GLU A 225 -5.28 -11.47 13.74
CA GLU A 225 -4.02 -12.16 13.42
C GLU A 225 -4.24 -13.59 12.92
N ALA A 226 -5.24 -14.32 13.44
CA ALA A 226 -5.51 -15.70 13.03
C ALA A 226 -6.03 -15.82 11.59
N LEU A 227 -6.68 -14.76 11.09
CA LEU A 227 -7.24 -14.71 9.72
C LEU A 227 -6.23 -14.17 8.70
N VAL A 228 -5.14 -13.55 9.16
CA VAL A 228 -4.06 -13.05 8.29
C VAL A 228 -3.05 -14.13 7.96
N VAL A 229 -2.92 -15.18 8.78
CA VAL A 229 -2.04 -16.31 8.48
C VAL A 229 -2.55 -17.08 7.26
N ASP A 230 -1.70 -17.19 6.24
CA ASP A 230 -1.92 -18.09 5.10
C ASP A 230 -1.88 -19.55 5.57
N ASP A 231 -2.93 -20.33 5.31
CA ASP A 231 -2.92 -21.77 5.63
C ASP A 231 -2.16 -22.57 4.56
N THR A 232 -2.02 -22.00 3.37
CA THR A 232 -1.35 -22.56 2.20
C THR A 232 -0.47 -21.52 1.53
N PHE A 233 0.61 -21.94 0.88
CA PHE A 233 1.39 -21.10 -0.02
C PHE A 233 1.73 -21.88 -1.30
N THR A 234 1.99 -21.14 -2.39
CA THR A 234 2.47 -21.75 -3.62
C THR A 234 3.96 -22.03 -3.50
N LEU A 235 4.34 -23.31 -3.42
CA LEU A 235 5.72 -23.76 -3.44
C LEU A 235 6.23 -23.76 -4.88
N VAL A 236 7.15 -22.85 -5.20
CA VAL A 236 7.83 -22.83 -6.50
C VAL A 236 8.89 -23.93 -6.55
N VAL A 237 8.87 -24.76 -7.58
CA VAL A 237 9.83 -25.85 -7.77
C VAL A 237 10.86 -25.46 -8.83
N GLN A 238 12.12 -25.55 -8.47
CA GLN A 238 13.26 -25.35 -9.35
C GLN A 238 14.11 -26.61 -9.47
N VAL A 239 14.70 -26.80 -10.66
CA VAL A 239 15.76 -27.79 -10.91
C VAL A 239 16.94 -27.05 -11.52
N ASN A 240 18.11 -27.12 -10.85
CA ASN A 240 19.29 -26.33 -11.18
C ASN A 240 18.98 -24.83 -11.40
N GLY A 241 18.15 -24.27 -10.52
CA GLY A 241 17.78 -22.84 -10.53
C GLY A 241 16.74 -22.43 -11.57
N LYS A 242 16.27 -23.33 -12.44
CA LYS A 242 15.19 -23.05 -13.42
C LYS A 242 13.85 -23.55 -12.89
N VAL A 243 12.82 -22.70 -12.95
CA VAL A 243 11.45 -23.06 -12.52
C VAL A 243 10.87 -24.15 -13.42
N ARG A 244 10.38 -25.24 -12.82
CA ARG A 244 9.83 -26.41 -13.50
C ARG A 244 8.38 -26.72 -13.14
N ASP A 245 7.94 -26.26 -11.97
CA ASP A 245 6.57 -26.44 -11.48
C ASP A 245 6.26 -25.43 -10.36
N SER A 246 4.99 -25.34 -10.01
CA SER A 246 4.51 -24.64 -8.82
C SER A 246 3.20 -25.26 -8.35
N PHE A 247 3.04 -25.48 -7.05
CA PHE A 247 1.81 -26.04 -6.50
C PHE A 247 1.56 -25.56 -5.07
N GLU A 248 0.29 -25.53 -4.66
CA GLU A 248 -0.07 -25.18 -3.29
C GLU A 248 0.29 -26.27 -2.30
N VAL A 249 0.82 -25.86 -1.15
CA VAL A 249 1.12 -26.70 0.00
C VAL A 249 0.70 -26.00 1.29
N PRO A 250 0.43 -26.74 2.38
CA PRO A 250 0.18 -26.12 3.68
C PRO A 250 1.35 -25.25 4.14
N ALA A 251 1.08 -24.11 4.78
CA ALA A 251 2.11 -23.25 5.37
C ALA A 251 2.92 -23.95 6.47
N SER A 252 2.34 -24.98 7.10
CA SER A 252 2.98 -25.84 8.08
C SER A 252 3.82 -26.97 7.48
N ILE A 253 3.93 -27.08 6.14
CA ILE A 253 4.63 -28.19 5.50
C ILE A 253 6.10 -28.25 5.93
N THR A 254 6.55 -29.44 6.29
CA THR A 254 7.97 -29.65 6.61
C THR A 254 8.82 -29.75 5.35
N GLU A 255 10.12 -29.44 5.44
CA GLU A 255 11.06 -29.64 4.33
C GLU A 255 10.97 -31.08 3.76
N LYS A 256 10.91 -32.08 4.63
CA LYS A 256 10.83 -33.50 4.23
C LYS A 256 9.58 -33.79 3.40
N GLU A 257 8.44 -33.27 3.79
CA GLU A 257 7.18 -33.44 3.06
C GLU A 257 7.20 -32.67 1.74
N ALA A 258 7.71 -31.43 1.75
CA ALA A 258 7.87 -30.61 0.54
C ALA A 258 8.76 -31.32 -0.49
N VAL A 259 9.88 -31.90 -0.08
CA VAL A 259 10.76 -32.72 -0.93
C VAL A 259 10.01 -33.91 -1.50
N LYS A 260 9.29 -34.67 -0.66
CA LYS A 260 8.56 -35.86 -1.07
C LYS A 260 7.48 -35.52 -2.11
N LEU A 261 6.68 -34.49 -1.86
CA LEU A 261 5.66 -34.01 -2.79
C LEU A 261 6.26 -33.49 -4.09
N THR A 262 7.45 -32.88 -4.04
CA THR A 262 8.12 -32.35 -5.24
C THR A 262 8.67 -33.46 -6.13
N LEU A 263 9.34 -34.46 -5.55
CA LEU A 263 10.02 -35.53 -6.30
C LEU A 263 9.05 -36.48 -7.03
N VAL A 264 7.80 -36.57 -6.59
CA VAL A 264 6.81 -37.44 -7.24
C VAL A 264 6.21 -36.84 -8.51
N ARG A 265 6.35 -35.52 -8.72
CA ARG A 265 5.71 -34.80 -9.83
C ARG A 265 6.40 -35.09 -11.16
N GLU A 266 5.60 -35.29 -12.20
CA GLU A 266 6.11 -35.65 -13.53
C GLU A 266 6.97 -34.55 -14.16
N SER A 267 6.54 -33.30 -14.03
CA SER A 267 7.27 -32.09 -14.44
C SER A 267 8.70 -32.08 -13.90
N VAL A 268 8.89 -32.53 -12.67
CA VAL A 268 10.18 -32.56 -11.97
C VAL A 268 10.97 -33.81 -12.37
N LYS A 269 10.33 -34.99 -12.40
CA LYS A 269 10.95 -36.26 -12.85
C LYS A 269 11.58 -36.15 -14.25
N LYS A 270 10.92 -35.47 -15.19
CA LYS A 270 11.45 -35.21 -16.55
C LYS A 270 12.82 -34.51 -16.54
N HIS A 271 13.08 -33.69 -15.54
CA HIS A 271 14.32 -32.92 -15.42
C HIS A 271 15.36 -33.58 -14.50
N ILE A 272 14.93 -34.52 -13.64
CA ILE A 272 15.83 -35.24 -12.75
C ILE A 272 16.33 -36.57 -13.36
N SER A 273 15.56 -37.17 -14.26
CA SER A 273 15.88 -38.49 -14.84
C SER A 273 16.18 -39.51 -13.72
N THR A 274 17.27 -40.28 -13.81
CA THR A 274 17.76 -41.24 -12.80
C THR A 274 18.77 -40.63 -11.81
N ALA A 275 19.10 -39.35 -11.93
CA ALA A 275 20.15 -38.73 -11.12
C ALA A 275 19.68 -38.46 -9.69
N LYS A 276 20.51 -38.82 -8.70
CA LYS A 276 20.23 -38.48 -7.29
C LYS A 276 20.54 -37.00 -7.06
N PRO A 277 19.67 -36.25 -6.34
CA PRO A 277 19.96 -34.87 -5.96
C PRO A 277 21.26 -34.78 -5.17
N LYS A 278 22.20 -33.93 -5.59
CA LYS A 278 23.41 -33.61 -4.82
C LYS A 278 23.09 -32.73 -3.61
N ARG A 279 22.12 -31.82 -3.78
CA ARG A 279 21.69 -30.88 -2.75
C ARG A 279 20.26 -30.47 -2.99
N VAL A 280 19.49 -30.34 -1.91
CA VAL A 280 18.17 -29.70 -1.94
C VAL A 280 18.23 -28.43 -1.13
N VAL A 281 17.68 -27.35 -1.67
CA VAL A 281 17.56 -26.06 -0.99
C VAL A 281 16.09 -25.76 -0.84
N TYR A 282 15.58 -25.89 0.38
CA TYR A 282 14.23 -25.51 0.75
C TYR A 282 14.25 -24.13 1.42
N VAL A 283 13.43 -23.22 0.90
CA VAL A 283 13.19 -21.91 1.50
C VAL A 283 11.74 -21.89 1.98
N PRO A 284 11.50 -21.96 3.30
CA PRO A 284 10.15 -21.99 3.87
C PRO A 284 9.26 -20.87 3.32
N GLY A 285 8.01 -21.20 2.99
CA GLY A 285 7.03 -20.26 2.45
C GLY A 285 7.31 -19.75 1.03
N ARG A 286 8.31 -20.30 0.31
CA ARG A 286 8.76 -19.71 -0.96
C ARG A 286 9.07 -20.71 -2.07
N LEU A 287 10.11 -21.52 -1.93
CA LEU A 287 10.57 -22.39 -3.02
C LEU A 287 11.35 -23.62 -2.55
N ILE A 288 11.46 -24.59 -3.45
CA ILE A 288 12.37 -25.72 -3.34
C ILE A 288 13.21 -25.81 -4.62
N ASN A 289 14.54 -25.86 -4.49
CA ASN A 289 15.46 -26.03 -5.60
C ASN A 289 16.22 -27.35 -5.47
N ILE A 290 16.09 -28.20 -6.48
CA ILE A 290 16.77 -29.49 -6.57
C ILE A 290 18.02 -29.31 -7.43
N VAL A 291 19.18 -29.48 -6.81
CA VAL A 291 20.48 -29.43 -7.47
C VAL A 291 20.93 -30.84 -7.83
N ILE A 292 21.18 -31.08 -9.11
CA ILE A 292 21.61 -32.37 -9.67
C ILE A 292 23.10 -32.38 -9.98
#